data_AF-A0A1B6JE77-F1
#
_entry.id   AF-A0A1B6JE77-F1
#
_cell.length_a   1.000
_cell.length_b   1.000
_cell.length_c   1.000
_cell.angle_alpha   90.00
_cell.angle_beta   90.00
_cell.angle_gamma   90.00
#
_symmetry.space_group_name_H-M   'P 1'
#
loop_
_entity.id
_entity.type
_entity.pdbx_description
1 polymer ?
#
loop_
_entity_poly.entity_id
_entity_poly.type
_entity_poly.pdbx_seq_one_letter_code
_entity_poly.pdbx_strand_id
1 'polypeptide(L)'
;MPKVEPRQVSPVIAAIRNFFLGRKHDTPLRYADYYAARTQPPPDLPEGPHHRFSANYYYSHDARREVSPPAVLASYQKQIAAPESKDVAASGGPKTPGKVYHWD
;
A
#
# COMPACT_ATOMS: atom_id res chain seq x y z
N MET A 1 -9.57 3.13 35.34
CA MET A 1 -8.60 3.14 36.46
C MET A 1 -7.70 4.37 36.28
N PRO A 2 -7.37 5.11 37.35
CA PRO A 2 -6.41 6.21 37.23
C PRO A 2 -5.07 5.66 36.76
N LYS A 3 -4.44 6.36 35.80
CA LYS A 3 -3.17 5.95 35.20
C LYS A 3 -2.07 6.10 36.24
N VAL A 4 -1.46 5.00 36.65
CA VAL A 4 -0.35 5.02 37.61
C VAL A 4 0.93 5.41 36.87
N GLU A 5 1.71 6.33 37.43
CA GLU A 5 3.00 6.66 36.85
C GLU A 5 3.95 5.44 36.91
N PRO A 6 4.55 5.03 35.78
CA PRO A 6 5.47 3.91 35.76
C PRO A 6 6.68 4.14 36.65
N ARG A 7 7.20 3.06 37.23
CA ARG A 7 8.42 3.12 38.05
C ARG A 7 9.56 3.75 37.26
N GLN A 8 9.96 4.95 37.65
CA GLN A 8 11.17 5.62 37.17
C GLN A 8 12.36 5.32 38.09
N VAL A 9 13.56 5.66 37.62
CA VAL A 9 14.76 5.66 38.46
C VAL A 9 14.65 6.72 39.57
N SER A 10 15.44 6.59 40.64
CA SER A 10 15.43 7.57 41.73
C SER A 10 15.73 8.99 41.21
N PRO A 11 15.21 10.05 41.84
CA PRO A 11 15.35 11.42 41.35
C PRO A 11 16.82 11.86 41.12
N VAL A 12 17.75 11.37 41.96
CA VAL A 12 19.18 11.65 41.84
C VAL A 12 19.75 11.02 40.56
N ILE A 13 19.44 9.75 40.29
CA ILE A 13 19.88 9.06 39.07
C ILE A 13 19.22 9.68 37.83
N ALA A 14 17.96 10.10 37.93
CA ALA A 14 17.26 10.80 36.86
C ALA A 14 17.95 12.13 36.50
N ALA A 15 18.39 12.90 37.50
CA ALA A 15 19.11 14.16 37.30
C ALA A 15 20.47 13.94 36.63
N ILE A 16 21.26 12.96 37.11
CA ILE A 16 22.55 12.58 36.50
C ILE A 16 22.35 12.16 35.04
N ARG A 17 21.36 11.30 34.77
CA ARG A 17 21.02 10.83 33.42
C ARG A 17 20.64 11.99 32.49
N ASN A 18 19.76 12.88 32.93
CA ASN A 18 19.31 14.00 32.11
C ASN A 18 20.44 15.00 31.84
N PHE A 19 21.35 15.19 32.81
CA PHE A 19 22.54 16.02 32.64
C PHE A 19 23.46 15.49 31.54
N PHE A 20 23.85 14.21 31.59
CA PHE A 20 24.70 13.61 30.55
C PHE A 20 24.02 13.44 29.19
N LEU A 21 22.68 13.32 29.16
CA LEU A 21 21.91 13.26 27.91
C LEU A 21 21.72 14.63 27.25
N GLY A 22 21.89 15.75 27.98
CA GLY A 22 21.56 17.09 27.50
C GLY A 22 20.07 17.32 27.21
N ARG A 23 19.19 16.39 27.65
CA ARG A 23 17.74 16.44 27.44
C ARG A 23 17.00 15.64 28.50
N LYS A 24 15.70 15.88 28.63
CA LYS A 24 14.82 15.01 29.44
C LYS A 24 14.78 13.63 28.80
N HIS A 25 15.11 12.60 29.59
CA HIS A 25 15.04 11.23 29.12
C HIS A 25 13.60 10.83 28.81
N ASP A 26 13.38 10.36 27.59
CA ASP A 26 12.14 9.71 27.18
C ASP A 26 12.35 8.19 27.18
N THR A 27 11.43 7.48 27.84
CA THR A 27 11.62 6.06 28.15
C THR A 27 11.08 5.20 26.99
N PRO A 28 11.89 4.37 26.31
CA PRO A 28 11.42 3.51 25.23
C PRO A 28 10.68 2.25 25.73
N LEU A 29 10.59 2.07 27.06
CA LEU A 29 9.94 0.93 27.67
C LEU A 29 8.42 1.02 27.55
N ARG A 30 7.80 -0.15 27.39
CA ARG A 30 6.37 -0.29 27.20
C ARG A 30 5.71 -0.70 28.51
N TYR A 31 4.80 0.14 28.99
CA TYR A 31 4.05 -0.10 30.23
C TYR A 31 2.61 -0.47 29.88
N ALA A 32 2.06 -1.50 30.53
CA ALA A 32 0.74 -2.02 30.21
C ALA A 32 -0.37 -0.95 30.25
N ASP A 33 -0.29 -0.01 31.20
CA ASP A 33 -1.27 1.08 31.38
C ASP A 33 -1.26 2.11 30.24
N TYR A 34 -0.21 2.12 29.41
CA TYR A 34 -0.02 3.04 28.29
C TYR A 34 -0.28 2.37 26.94
N TYR A 35 -0.55 1.07 26.94
CA TYR A 35 -0.81 0.27 25.74
C TYR A 35 -2.22 -0.29 25.77
N ALA A 36 -2.70 -0.71 24.60
CA ALA A 36 -3.94 -1.45 24.52
C ALA A 36 -3.85 -2.74 25.37
N ALA A 37 -4.97 -3.12 25.99
CA ALA A 37 -5.05 -4.33 26.78
C ALA A 37 -4.67 -5.57 25.95
N ARG A 38 -4.13 -6.60 26.58
CA ARG A 38 -3.83 -7.87 25.89
C ARG A 38 -5.09 -8.61 25.44
N THR A 39 -6.16 -8.46 26.20
CA THR A 39 -7.48 -8.99 25.87
C THR A 39 -8.31 -7.88 25.23
N GLN A 40 -8.83 -8.16 24.05
CA GLN A 40 -9.71 -7.25 23.32
C GLN A 40 -11.11 -7.87 23.24
N PRO A 41 -12.18 -7.05 23.24
CA PRO A 41 -13.52 -7.55 22.98
C PRO A 41 -13.61 -8.17 21.57
N PRO A 42 -14.52 -9.11 21.33
CA PRO A 42 -14.77 -9.61 19.98
C PRO A 42 -15.13 -8.46 19.03
N PRO A 43 -14.45 -8.34 17.86
CA PRO A 43 -14.78 -7.29 16.89
C PRO A 43 -16.01 -7.67 16.06
N ASP A 44 -16.77 -6.65 15.64
CA ASP A 44 -17.77 -6.75 14.58
C ASP A 44 -17.21 -6.03 13.34
N LEU A 45 -16.84 -6.80 12.32
CA LEU A 45 -16.15 -6.27 11.14
C LEU A 45 -17.15 -5.95 10.03
N PRO A 46 -17.01 -4.81 9.33
CA PRO A 46 -17.87 -4.50 8.21
C PRO A 46 -17.68 -5.51 7.07
N GLU A 47 -18.77 -5.78 6.36
CA GLU A 47 -18.75 -6.70 5.23
C GLU A 47 -18.07 -6.08 4.00
N GLY A 48 -17.60 -6.96 3.11
CA GLY A 48 -17.04 -6.56 1.83
C GLY A 48 -18.09 -6.08 0.82
N PRO A 49 -17.66 -5.44 -0.29
CA PRO A 49 -18.56 -4.81 -1.26
C PRO A 49 -19.50 -5.81 -1.99
N HIS A 50 -19.11 -7.09 -2.03
CA HIS A 50 -19.86 -8.18 -2.66
C HIS A 50 -20.65 -9.04 -1.64
N HIS A 51 -20.85 -8.59 -0.40
CA HIS A 51 -21.81 -9.23 0.51
C HIS A 51 -23.23 -8.78 0.16
N ARG A 52 -23.78 -9.28 -0.94
CA ARG A 52 -25.10 -8.90 -1.46
C ARG A 52 -25.91 -10.15 -1.82
N PHE A 53 -27.18 -10.17 -1.45
CA PHE A 53 -28.09 -11.29 -1.70
C PHE A 53 -28.57 -11.40 -3.15
N SER A 54 -28.58 -10.29 -3.90
CA SER A 54 -29.10 -10.22 -5.27
C SER A 54 -28.18 -9.41 -6.18
N ALA A 55 -28.26 -9.66 -7.49
CA ALA A 55 -27.48 -8.94 -8.52
C ALA A 55 -25.96 -8.94 -8.26
N ASN A 56 -25.42 -10.08 -7.82
CA ASN A 56 -24.02 -10.25 -7.43
C ASN A 56 -23.44 -11.54 -8.02
N TYR A 57 -23.60 -11.70 -9.33
CA TYR A 57 -23.10 -12.87 -10.03
C TYR A 57 -21.59 -12.76 -10.26
N TYR A 58 -20.87 -13.82 -9.88
CA TYR A 58 -19.41 -13.85 -9.92
C TYR A 58 -18.80 -13.46 -11.28
N TYR A 59 -19.43 -13.84 -12.39
CA TYR A 59 -18.93 -13.54 -13.73
C TYR A 59 -18.78 -12.03 -14.02
N SER A 60 -19.54 -11.17 -13.31
CA SER A 60 -19.50 -9.72 -13.52
C SER A 60 -18.30 -9.03 -12.85
N HIS A 61 -17.57 -9.74 -11.99
CA HIS A 61 -16.43 -9.22 -11.23
C HIS A 61 -15.30 -10.27 -11.12
N ASP A 62 -15.23 -11.19 -12.10
CA ASP A 62 -14.16 -12.16 -12.22
C ASP A 62 -13.01 -11.60 -13.06
N ALA A 63 -12.22 -10.69 -12.46
CA ALA A 63 -11.06 -10.08 -13.11
C ALA A 63 -10.00 -11.11 -13.55
N ARG A 64 -10.00 -12.33 -12.96
CA ARG A 64 -9.11 -13.42 -13.35
C ARG A 64 -9.42 -13.92 -14.77
N ARG A 65 -10.67 -13.82 -15.22
CA ARG A 65 -11.11 -14.21 -16.58
C ARG A 65 -11.09 -13.06 -17.58
N GLU A 66 -10.93 -11.83 -17.12
CA GLU A 66 -10.79 -10.65 -17.99
C GLU A 66 -9.39 -10.54 -18.61
N VAL A 67 -8.42 -11.31 -18.09
CA VAL A 67 -7.06 -11.33 -18.62
C VAL A 67 -7.04 -11.91 -20.04
N SER A 68 -6.76 -11.07 -21.03
CA SER A 68 -6.51 -11.50 -22.41
C SER A 68 -5.03 -11.78 -22.64
N PRO A 69 -4.68 -12.59 -23.65
CA PRO A 69 -3.31 -12.70 -24.12
C PRO A 69 -2.73 -11.32 -24.50
N PRO A 70 -1.40 -11.12 -24.39
CA PRO A 70 -0.76 -9.87 -24.78
C PRO A 70 -1.00 -9.55 -26.27
N ALA A 71 -1.16 -8.27 -26.58
CA ALA A 71 -1.22 -7.81 -27.97
C ALA A 71 0.16 -7.97 -28.64
N VAL A 72 0.20 -8.69 -29.76
CA VAL A 72 1.43 -8.89 -30.54
C VAL A 72 1.64 -7.67 -31.44
N LEU A 73 2.65 -6.85 -31.13
CA LEU A 73 2.97 -5.63 -31.90
C LEU A 73 3.82 -5.91 -33.15
N ALA A 74 4.65 -6.95 -33.11
CA ALA A 74 5.45 -7.42 -34.23
C ALA A 74 5.66 -8.93 -34.09
N SER A 75 5.52 -9.67 -35.19
CA SER A 75 5.78 -11.12 -35.23
C SER A 75 6.80 -11.42 -36.33
N TYR A 76 7.68 -12.41 -36.10
CA TYR A 76 8.67 -12.85 -37.09
C TYR A 76 8.08 -13.80 -38.15
N GLN A 77 6.81 -14.18 -38.03
CA GLN A 77 6.13 -15.04 -39.00
C GLN A 77 5.61 -14.18 -40.16
N LYS A 78 6.01 -14.53 -41.39
CA LYS A 78 5.45 -13.91 -42.61
C LYS A 78 4.00 -14.35 -42.77
N GLN A 79 3.06 -13.44 -42.54
CA GLN A 79 1.66 -13.63 -42.88
C GLN A 79 1.50 -13.53 -44.42
N ILE A 80 0.71 -14.42 -45.03
CA ILE A 80 0.34 -14.28 -46.46
C ILE A 80 -0.49 -13.01 -46.57
N ALA A 81 -0.08 -12.09 -47.45
CA ALA A 81 -0.56 -10.72 -47.52
C ALA A 81 -2.10 -10.63 -47.58
N ALA A 82 -2.70 -9.99 -46.56
CA ALA A 82 -3.99 -9.35 -46.72
C ALA A 82 -3.82 -8.13 -47.64
N PRO A 83 -4.84 -7.72 -48.43
CA PRO A 83 -4.72 -6.59 -49.34
C PRO A 83 -4.21 -5.36 -48.60
N GLU A 84 -3.17 -4.74 -49.16
CA GLU A 84 -2.36 -3.69 -48.53
C GLU A 84 -3.22 -2.58 -47.93
N SER A 85 -3.38 -2.59 -46.61
CA SER A 85 -3.81 -1.40 -45.89
C SER A 85 -2.64 -0.43 -45.90
N LYS A 86 -2.75 0.61 -46.74
CA LYS A 86 -1.78 1.71 -46.86
C LYS A 86 -1.12 2.01 -45.52
N ASP A 87 0.20 1.79 -45.45
CA ASP A 87 1.03 2.22 -44.34
C ASP A 87 0.90 3.75 -44.21
N VAL A 88 0.10 4.18 -43.24
CA VAL A 88 0.04 5.59 -42.87
C VAL A 88 1.37 5.92 -42.22
N ALA A 89 2.26 6.55 -42.98
CA ALA A 89 3.54 7.05 -42.48
C ALA A 89 3.30 7.81 -41.17
N ALA A 90 3.86 7.29 -40.07
CA ALA A 90 3.71 7.86 -38.74
C ALA A 90 4.35 9.25 -38.71
N SER A 91 3.54 10.30 -38.90
CA SER A 91 3.97 11.69 -38.76
C SER A 91 4.13 12.01 -37.27
N GLY A 92 5.34 11.86 -36.73
CA GLY A 92 5.67 12.34 -35.39
C GLY A 92 7.08 11.93 -34.96
N GLY A 93 7.77 12.83 -34.25
CA GLY A 93 9.10 12.59 -33.69
C GLY A 93 9.19 11.39 -32.74
N PRO A 94 10.38 11.14 -32.13
CA PRO A 94 10.61 9.95 -31.31
C PRO A 94 9.56 9.84 -30.20
N LYS A 95 8.95 8.65 -30.08
CA LYS A 95 7.95 8.36 -29.05
C LYS A 95 8.65 8.02 -27.73
N THR A 96 8.23 8.63 -26.63
CA THR A 96 8.67 8.26 -25.28
C THR A 96 7.64 7.35 -24.60
N PRO A 97 8.04 6.39 -23.74
CA PRO A 97 7.09 5.50 -23.05
C PRO A 97 6.12 6.20 -22.09
N GLY A 98 6.46 7.41 -21.64
CA GLY A 98 5.65 8.18 -20.69
C GLY A 98 6.13 9.64 -20.58
N LYS A 99 5.45 10.40 -19.73
CA LYS A 99 5.82 11.78 -19.38
C LYS A 99 6.98 11.79 -18.37
N VAL A 100 7.90 12.74 -18.51
CA VAL A 100 8.95 12.99 -17.50
C VAL A 100 8.35 13.87 -16.41
N TYR A 101 8.48 13.43 -15.15
CA TYR A 101 8.02 14.18 -13.98
C TYR A 101 9.24 14.64 -13.16
N HIS A 102 9.34 15.95 -12.93
CA HIS A 102 10.25 16.54 -11.96
C HIS A 102 9.50 16.69 -10.64
N TRP A 103 10.07 16.14 -9.57
CA TRP A 103 9.44 16.04 -8.25
C TRP A 103 9.78 17.23 -7.33
N ASP A 104 10.68 18.10 -7.78
CA ASP A 104 11.12 19.34 -7.12
C ASP A 104 10.35 20.57 -7.64
#